data_AF-A0A8C3VXV9-F1
#
_entry.id   AF-A0A8C3VXV9-F1
#
_cell.length_a   1.000
_cell.length_b   1.000
_cell.length_c   1.000
_cell.angle_alpha   90.00
_cell.angle_beta   90.00
_cell.angle_gamma   90.00
#
_symmetry.space_group_name_H-M   'P 1'
#
loop_
_entity.id
_entity.type
_entity.pdbx_description
1 polymer ?
#
loop_
_entity_poly.entity_id
_entity_poly.type
_entity_poly.pdbx_seq_one_letter_code
_entity_poly.pdbx_strand_id
1 'polypeptide(L)'
;MAAFGHTFPFYTGRKPTFPMDTTLAVIIAIFLTSLVIFIIILPGIRGKMRLFWMLRVVTSLFIGAVILGNPVQQLNETIDYNEEFTWHLGANYAEEYAQALEKGLPDPVLYLAEKFTQNSPCGLHGQYRLAGHYTSATLWVAFLCWLLANVMLSMPVLIYGGHMLLATGIFQLLGLLFFFMATSLTPPCPLHLGTAMLRTHHGPAFWITLTTGLLCVLLGLGLVVAHRMQPHRLKVFFSQSVGEDPVLERNPEEGGLLSPRYRSTAESPEPQDIPLSEVSSETPCEEPDCAL
;
A
#
# COMPACT_ATOMS: atom_id res chain seq x y z
N MET A 1 -4.43 39.65 -24.59
CA MET A 1 -3.14 39.25 -25.21
C MET A 1 -3.38 37.97 -25.99
N ALA A 2 -3.52 38.07 -27.30
CA ALA A 2 -3.65 36.89 -28.17
C ALA A 2 -2.31 36.14 -28.14
N ALA A 3 -2.33 34.86 -27.76
CA ALA A 3 -1.18 33.98 -27.91
C ALA A 3 -0.80 33.97 -29.41
N PHE A 4 0.29 34.66 -29.73
CA PHE A 4 0.54 35.26 -31.04
C PHE A 4 0.63 34.25 -32.20
N GLY A 5 -0.21 34.47 -33.21
CA GLY A 5 -0.10 33.90 -34.55
C GLY A 5 -1.37 34.20 -35.36
N HIS A 6 -1.25 34.80 -36.55
CA HIS A 6 -2.35 34.92 -37.52
C HIS A 6 -2.59 33.61 -38.31
N THR A 7 -2.02 32.50 -37.83
CA THR A 7 -1.97 31.20 -38.50
C THR A 7 -2.65 30.15 -37.63
N PHE A 8 -3.57 29.39 -38.22
CA PHE A 8 -4.26 28.28 -37.57
C PHE A 8 -3.65 26.93 -38.00
N PRO A 9 -3.40 25.98 -37.07
CA PRO A 9 -3.60 26.06 -35.63
C PRO A 9 -2.51 26.89 -34.91
N PHE A 10 -2.88 27.52 -33.78
CA PHE A 10 -1.94 28.31 -32.96
C PHE A 10 -0.74 27.51 -32.45
N TYR A 11 -0.89 26.19 -32.27
CA TYR A 11 0.19 25.29 -31.87
C TYR A 11 0.39 24.24 -32.97
N THR A 12 1.46 24.39 -33.73
CA THR A 12 1.80 23.51 -34.86
C THR A 12 2.63 22.28 -34.44
N GLY A 13 3.08 22.24 -33.19
CA GLY A 13 3.83 21.11 -32.64
C GLY A 13 3.00 19.83 -32.53
N ARG A 14 3.65 18.68 -32.75
CA ARG A 14 3.04 17.37 -32.50
C ARG A 14 2.71 17.25 -31.00
N LYS A 15 1.47 16.88 -30.69
CA LYS A 15 1.05 16.63 -29.30
C LYS A 15 1.86 15.45 -28.74
N PRO A 16 2.51 15.59 -27.57
CA PRO A 16 3.23 14.48 -26.96
C PRO A 16 2.25 13.43 -26.46
N THR A 17 2.66 12.16 -26.54
CA THR A 17 1.99 11.04 -25.87
C THR A 17 2.69 10.74 -24.56
N PHE A 18 1.94 10.22 -23.58
CA PHE A 18 2.53 9.84 -22.30
C PHE A 18 3.28 8.49 -22.45
N PRO A 19 4.53 8.37 -21.96
CA PRO A 19 5.42 7.27 -22.36
C PRO A 19 5.17 5.93 -21.63
N MET A 20 4.27 5.88 -20.65
CA MET A 20 4.02 4.68 -19.86
C MET A 20 2.58 4.64 -19.35
N ASP A 21 2.17 3.56 -18.67
CA ASP A 21 0.85 3.50 -18.04
C ASP A 21 0.70 4.61 -16.98
N THR A 22 -0.35 5.42 -17.13
CA THR A 22 -0.66 6.52 -16.19
C THR A 22 -0.94 6.04 -14.77
N THR A 23 -1.56 4.88 -14.59
CA THR A 23 -1.88 4.34 -13.27
C THR A 23 -0.59 3.94 -12.55
N LEU A 24 0.29 3.21 -13.24
CA LEU A 24 1.62 2.88 -12.76
C LEU A 24 2.45 4.14 -12.47
N ALA A 25 2.37 5.15 -13.34
CA ALA A 25 3.08 6.41 -13.16
C ALA A 25 2.66 7.15 -11.90
N VAL A 26 1.36 7.25 -11.65
CA VAL A 26 0.83 7.88 -10.44
C VAL A 26 1.26 7.10 -9.20
N ILE A 27 1.18 5.76 -9.23
CA ILE A 27 1.64 4.92 -8.12
C ILE A 27 3.14 5.16 -7.84
N ILE A 28 3.99 5.09 -8.87
CA ILE A 28 5.43 5.33 -8.75
C ILE A 28 5.69 6.75 -8.20
N ALA A 29 4.99 7.77 -8.69
CA ALA A 29 5.15 9.14 -8.21
C ALA A 29 4.78 9.28 -6.73
N ILE A 30 3.69 8.64 -6.27
CA ILE A 30 3.28 8.65 -4.85
C ILE A 30 4.35 7.99 -3.96
N PHE A 31 4.86 6.82 -4.37
CA PHE A 31 5.92 6.15 -3.60
C PHE A 31 7.25 6.90 -3.64
N LEU A 32 7.65 7.49 -4.78
CA LEU A 32 8.87 8.29 -4.90
C LEU A 32 8.79 9.58 -4.09
N THR A 33 7.66 10.28 -4.11
CA THR A 33 7.45 11.48 -3.29
C THR A 33 7.50 11.15 -1.81
N SER A 34 6.83 10.07 -1.38
CA SER A 34 6.93 9.56 -0.01
C SER A 34 8.37 9.20 0.37
N LEU A 35 9.09 8.49 -0.50
CA LEU A 35 10.50 8.14 -0.29
C LEU A 35 11.37 9.40 -0.14
N VAL A 36 11.20 10.40 -1.01
CA VAL A 36 11.93 11.67 -0.94
C VAL A 36 11.64 12.38 0.39
N ILE A 37 10.39 12.40 0.85
CA ILE A 37 10.03 12.97 2.15
C ILE A 37 10.73 12.23 3.30
N PHE A 38 10.71 10.89 3.29
CA PHE A 38 11.45 10.09 4.27
C PHE A 38 12.96 10.38 4.24
N ILE A 39 13.55 10.54 3.05
CA ILE A 39 14.96 10.90 2.87
C ILE A 39 15.25 12.30 3.43
N ILE A 40 14.34 13.26 3.30
CA ILE A 40 14.52 14.62 3.84
C ILE A 40 14.45 14.63 5.38
N ILE A 41 13.63 13.77 5.97
CA ILE A 41 13.52 13.62 7.43
C ILE A 41 14.70 12.80 8.01
N LEU A 42 15.28 11.88 7.22
CA LEU A 42 16.38 10.99 7.63
C LEU A 42 17.64 11.69 8.18
N PRO A 43 18.08 12.87 7.68
CA PRO A 43 19.16 13.66 8.28
C PRO A 43 18.95 13.99 9.77
N GLY A 44 17.70 14.11 10.21
CA GLY A 44 17.32 14.32 11.61
C GLY A 44 17.53 13.10 12.51
N ILE A 45 17.81 11.92 11.94
CA ILE A 45 18.04 10.66 12.66
C ILE A 45 19.54 10.32 12.60
N ARG A 46 20.18 10.20 13.77
CA ARG A 46 21.64 10.07 13.92
C ARG A 46 22.10 8.64 13.60
N GLY A 47 22.99 8.47 12.63
CA GLY A 47 23.56 7.15 12.29
C GLY A 47 24.63 7.18 11.18
N LYS A 48 25.59 6.25 11.25
CA LYS A 48 26.85 6.21 10.45
C LYS A 48 26.80 5.44 9.11
N MET A 49 25.62 5.05 8.60
CA MET A 49 25.49 4.24 7.37
C MET A 49 24.90 5.02 6.17
N ARG A 50 25.30 6.28 5.99
CA ARG A 50 24.65 7.22 5.03
C ARG A 50 25.14 7.14 3.58
N LEU A 51 26.38 6.68 3.34
CA LEU A 51 26.98 6.70 1.99
C LEU A 51 26.61 5.48 1.12
N PHE A 52 26.50 4.28 1.73
CA PHE A 52 26.11 3.05 1.02
C PHE A 52 24.64 3.04 0.57
N TRP A 53 23.77 3.79 1.24
CA TRP A 53 22.34 3.86 0.92
C TRP A 53 22.07 4.81 -0.27
N MET A 54 22.78 5.94 -0.34
CA MET A 54 22.67 6.90 -1.45
C MET A 54 23.16 6.32 -2.79
N LEU A 55 24.27 5.56 -2.79
CA LEU A 55 24.81 4.95 -4.01
C LEU A 55 23.88 3.88 -4.60
N ARG A 56 23.13 3.16 -3.75
CA ARG A 56 22.14 2.14 -4.16
C ARG A 56 20.90 2.75 -4.82
N VAL A 57 20.43 3.90 -4.34
CA VAL A 57 19.24 4.57 -4.88
C VAL A 57 19.53 5.20 -6.25
N VAL A 58 20.70 5.82 -6.43
CA VAL A 58 21.09 6.48 -7.70
C VAL A 58 21.34 5.46 -8.83
N THR A 59 21.96 4.32 -8.51
CA THR A 59 22.21 3.24 -9.49
C THR A 59 20.92 2.53 -9.93
N SER A 60 19.94 2.39 -9.03
CA SER A 60 18.62 1.83 -9.36
C SER A 60 17.80 2.75 -10.28
N LEU A 61 17.93 4.08 -10.12
CA LEU A 61 17.22 5.06 -10.95
C LEU A 61 17.83 5.16 -12.37
N PHE A 62 19.16 5.03 -12.48
CA PHE A 62 19.88 5.03 -13.78
C PHE A 62 19.49 3.83 -14.66
N ILE A 63 19.32 2.64 -14.07
CA ILE A 63 18.91 1.42 -14.80
C ILE A 63 17.48 1.55 -15.35
N GLY A 64 16.58 2.22 -14.61
CA GLY A 64 15.21 2.49 -15.08
C GLY A 64 15.12 3.45 -16.27
N ALA A 65 16.03 4.43 -16.35
CA ALA A 65 16.08 5.39 -17.46
C ALA A 65 16.64 4.79 -18.76
N VAL A 66 17.51 3.78 -18.67
CA VAL A 66 18.13 3.10 -19.82
C VAL A 66 17.18 2.09 -20.50
N ILE A 67 16.06 1.72 -19.85
CA ILE A 67 15.08 0.73 -20.35
C ILE A 67 13.96 1.38 -21.19
N LEU A 68 13.86 2.72 -21.29
CA LEU A 68 12.96 3.37 -22.26
C LEU A 68 13.49 3.19 -23.69
N GLY A 69 13.18 2.01 -24.25
CA GLY A 69 13.43 1.65 -25.63
C GLY A 69 12.58 2.46 -26.60
N ASN A 70 13.26 3.05 -27.57
CA ASN A 70 12.70 3.81 -28.69
C ASN A 70 11.77 2.92 -29.56
N PRO A 71 10.61 3.40 -30.02
CA PRO A 71 9.76 2.63 -30.93
C PRO A 71 10.44 2.38 -32.29
N VAL A 72 10.20 1.19 -32.85
CA VAL A 72 10.66 0.77 -34.18
C VAL A 72 9.69 1.31 -35.23
N GLN A 73 10.17 2.17 -36.15
CA GLN A 73 9.39 2.51 -37.34
C GLN A 73 9.55 1.41 -38.39
N GLN A 74 8.45 0.82 -38.80
CA GLN A 74 8.42 -0.14 -39.90
C GLN A 74 7.20 0.18 -40.76
N LEU A 75 7.40 0.33 -42.08
CA LEU A 75 6.40 0.69 -43.11
C LEU A 75 5.82 2.12 -43.09
N ASN A 76 6.62 3.18 -42.88
CA ASN A 76 6.15 4.60 -42.87
C ASN A 76 5.00 4.92 -41.89
N GLU A 77 4.62 3.96 -41.04
CA GLU A 77 3.67 4.09 -39.97
C GLU A 77 4.39 3.82 -38.64
N THR A 78 3.92 4.47 -37.57
CA THR A 78 4.40 4.16 -36.22
C THR A 78 3.52 3.04 -35.68
N ILE A 79 3.95 1.81 -35.87
CA ILE A 79 3.24 0.61 -35.41
C ILE A 79 3.55 0.41 -33.93
N ASP A 80 2.84 1.12 -33.07
CA ASP A 80 2.92 1.03 -31.60
C ASP A 80 1.51 0.93 -31.01
N TYR A 81 0.84 -0.19 -31.31
CA TYR A 81 -0.52 -0.46 -30.82
C TYR A 81 -0.45 -1.10 -29.43
N ASN A 82 -1.06 -0.44 -28.45
CA ASN A 82 -1.27 -0.95 -27.10
C ASN A 82 -2.75 -0.78 -26.75
N GLU A 83 -3.59 -1.65 -27.31
CA GLU A 83 -5.04 -1.60 -27.13
C GLU A 83 -5.44 -2.42 -25.90
N GLU A 84 -6.36 -1.88 -25.10
CA GLU A 84 -6.86 -2.48 -23.87
C GLU A 84 -8.32 -2.89 -24.06
N PHE A 85 -8.65 -4.15 -23.74
CA PHE A 85 -10.03 -4.64 -23.70
C PHE A 85 -10.34 -5.11 -22.28
N THR A 86 -11.38 -4.53 -21.67
CA THR A 86 -11.66 -4.71 -20.26
C THR A 86 -12.83 -5.66 -20.02
N TRP A 87 -12.71 -6.48 -18.97
CA TRP A 87 -13.75 -7.45 -18.57
C TRP A 87 -14.11 -7.35 -17.08
N HIS A 88 -13.91 -6.19 -16.47
CA HIS A 88 -14.28 -5.94 -15.07
C HIS A 88 -15.80 -6.07 -14.86
N LEU A 89 -16.26 -6.17 -13.60
CA LEU A 89 -17.70 -6.13 -13.34
C LEU A 89 -18.23 -4.75 -13.72
N GLY A 90 -19.19 -4.69 -14.64
CA GLY A 90 -19.74 -3.45 -15.18
C GLY A 90 -19.27 -3.13 -16.60
N ALA A 91 -18.13 -3.65 -17.06
CA ALA A 91 -17.70 -3.50 -18.44
C ALA A 91 -18.34 -4.53 -19.37
N ASN A 92 -18.66 -4.07 -20.58
CA ASN A 92 -19.19 -4.91 -21.64
C ASN A 92 -18.13 -5.12 -22.73
N TYR A 93 -17.39 -6.22 -22.60
CA TYR A 93 -16.34 -6.60 -23.54
C TYR A 93 -16.84 -6.70 -25.00
N ALA A 94 -18.10 -7.12 -25.21
CA ALA A 94 -18.66 -7.25 -26.55
C ALA A 94 -18.87 -5.90 -27.24
N GLU A 95 -19.21 -4.87 -26.47
CA GLU A 95 -19.38 -3.50 -26.97
C GLU A 95 -18.04 -2.84 -27.28
N GLU A 96 -17.04 -3.00 -26.40
CA GLU A 96 -15.67 -2.53 -26.65
C GLU A 96 -15.07 -3.19 -27.91
N TYR A 97 -15.33 -4.49 -28.10
CA TYR A 97 -14.91 -5.21 -29.31
C TYR A 97 -15.64 -4.69 -30.57
N ALA A 98 -16.93 -4.39 -30.49
CA ALA A 98 -17.67 -3.80 -31.60
C ALA A 98 -17.13 -2.41 -31.97
N GLN A 99 -16.82 -1.57 -30.99
CA GLN A 99 -16.19 -0.27 -31.22
C GLN A 99 -14.79 -0.41 -31.83
N ALA A 100 -14.01 -1.40 -31.42
CA ALA A 100 -12.72 -1.72 -32.02
C ALA A 100 -12.81 -2.16 -33.49
N LEU A 101 -13.87 -2.91 -33.84
CA LEU A 101 -14.17 -3.28 -35.23
C LEU A 101 -14.55 -2.05 -36.07
N GLU A 102 -15.40 -1.17 -35.53
CA GLU A 102 -15.79 0.09 -36.19
C GLU A 102 -14.60 1.05 -36.38
N LYS A 103 -13.67 1.08 -35.42
CA LYS A 103 -12.41 1.84 -35.48
C LYS A 103 -11.46 1.32 -36.55
N GLY A 104 -11.60 0.06 -36.99
CA GLY A 104 -10.74 -0.56 -37.98
C GLY A 104 -9.33 -0.87 -37.45
N LEU A 105 -9.24 -1.44 -36.25
CA LEU A 105 -7.96 -1.90 -35.69
C LEU A 105 -7.29 -2.98 -36.57
N PRO A 106 -5.95 -3.12 -36.50
CA PRO A 106 -5.25 -4.11 -37.31
C PRO A 106 -5.67 -5.54 -36.99
N ASP A 107 -5.73 -6.39 -38.02
CA ASP A 107 -6.23 -7.77 -37.94
C ASP A 107 -5.65 -8.61 -36.78
N PRO A 108 -4.34 -8.56 -36.47
CA PRO A 108 -3.78 -9.33 -35.34
C PRO A 108 -4.39 -8.94 -33.99
N VAL A 109 -4.70 -7.65 -33.78
CA VAL A 109 -5.29 -7.15 -32.53
C VAL A 109 -6.74 -7.62 -32.42
N LEU A 110 -7.52 -7.49 -33.50
CA LEU A 110 -8.91 -7.94 -33.54
C LEU A 110 -9.02 -9.47 -33.37
N TYR A 111 -8.15 -10.24 -34.02
CA TYR A 111 -8.09 -11.69 -33.87
C TYR A 111 -7.85 -12.12 -32.43
N LEU A 112 -6.90 -11.48 -31.74
CA LEU A 112 -6.64 -11.76 -30.33
C LEU A 112 -7.83 -11.34 -29.45
N ALA A 113 -8.41 -10.17 -29.70
CA ALA A 113 -9.57 -9.68 -28.96
C ALA A 113 -10.78 -10.62 -29.11
N GLU A 114 -11.01 -11.19 -30.30
CA GLU A 114 -12.09 -12.13 -30.56
C GLU A 114 -11.98 -13.40 -29.70
N LYS A 115 -10.76 -13.90 -29.45
CA LYS A 115 -10.52 -15.10 -28.62
C LYS A 115 -10.90 -14.91 -27.15
N PHE A 116 -10.96 -13.67 -26.67
CA PHE A 116 -11.39 -13.33 -25.32
C PHE A 116 -12.85 -12.88 -25.26
N THR A 117 -13.62 -13.04 -26.34
CA THR A 117 -15.07 -12.81 -26.32
C THR A 117 -15.82 -13.93 -25.59
N GLN A 118 -17.01 -13.61 -25.06
CA GLN A 118 -17.86 -14.56 -24.34
C GLN A 118 -18.33 -15.74 -25.22
N ASN A 119 -18.54 -15.50 -26.51
CA ASN A 119 -19.04 -16.49 -27.45
C ASN A 119 -17.93 -17.32 -28.11
N SER A 120 -16.67 -17.09 -27.74
CA SER A 120 -15.54 -17.81 -28.32
C SER A 120 -15.53 -19.29 -27.88
N PRO A 121 -15.19 -20.23 -28.79
CA PRO A 121 -15.18 -21.67 -28.48
C PRO A 121 -14.12 -22.07 -27.45
N CYS A 122 -13.14 -21.19 -27.17
CA CYS A 122 -12.07 -21.45 -26.22
C CYS A 122 -12.43 -21.16 -24.76
N GLY A 123 -13.54 -20.47 -24.49
CA GLY A 123 -14.01 -20.23 -23.11
C GLY A 123 -13.03 -19.45 -22.21
N LEU A 124 -12.05 -18.76 -22.80
CA LEU A 124 -11.02 -18.02 -22.06
C LEU A 124 -11.63 -16.88 -21.24
N HIS A 125 -12.60 -16.17 -21.80
CA HIS A 125 -13.23 -15.02 -21.17
C HIS A 125 -13.74 -15.33 -19.75
N GLY A 126 -14.50 -16.41 -19.59
CA GLY A 126 -15.10 -16.75 -18.30
C GLY A 126 -14.05 -17.05 -17.22
N GLN A 127 -13.04 -17.84 -17.57
CA GLN A 127 -11.99 -18.26 -16.63
C GLN A 127 -11.07 -17.11 -16.25
N TYR A 128 -10.60 -16.31 -17.22
CA TYR A 128 -9.73 -15.16 -16.95
C TYR A 128 -10.46 -14.04 -16.21
N ARG A 129 -11.74 -13.83 -16.50
CA ARG A 129 -12.57 -12.87 -15.76
C ARG A 129 -12.73 -13.28 -14.29
N LEU A 130 -13.03 -14.56 -14.05
CA LEU A 130 -13.15 -15.11 -12.70
C LEU A 130 -11.82 -15.02 -11.94
N ALA A 131 -10.74 -15.49 -12.57
CA ALA A 131 -9.38 -15.44 -12.05
C ALA A 131 -9.01 -14.01 -11.65
N GLY A 132 -9.14 -13.06 -12.58
CA GLY A 132 -8.80 -11.66 -12.35
C GLY A 132 -9.62 -11.02 -11.24
N HIS A 133 -10.92 -11.30 -11.16
CA HIS A 133 -11.78 -10.71 -10.14
C HIS A 133 -11.39 -11.14 -8.72
N TYR A 134 -11.23 -12.44 -8.48
CA TYR A 134 -10.86 -12.93 -7.15
C TYR A 134 -9.42 -12.59 -6.80
N THR A 135 -8.48 -12.64 -7.75
CA THR A 135 -7.10 -12.21 -7.51
C THR A 135 -7.07 -10.72 -7.13
N SER A 136 -7.80 -9.86 -7.85
CA SER A 136 -7.94 -8.44 -7.48
C SER A 136 -8.52 -8.27 -6.07
N ALA A 137 -9.62 -8.96 -5.75
CA ALA A 137 -10.24 -8.89 -4.42
C ALA A 137 -9.28 -9.33 -3.30
N THR A 138 -8.54 -10.43 -3.49
CA THR A 138 -7.54 -10.90 -2.52
C THR A 138 -6.36 -9.94 -2.36
N LEU A 139 -5.92 -9.27 -3.43
CA LEU A 139 -4.87 -8.25 -3.36
C LEU A 139 -5.35 -6.98 -2.63
N TRP A 140 -6.61 -6.58 -2.80
CA TRP A 140 -7.21 -5.50 -2.02
C TRP A 140 -7.27 -5.83 -0.52
N VAL A 141 -7.63 -7.06 -0.17
CA VAL A 141 -7.58 -7.53 1.23
C VAL A 141 -6.14 -7.53 1.75
N ALA A 142 -5.18 -8.00 0.95
CA ALA A 142 -3.77 -7.97 1.32
C ALA A 142 -3.26 -6.54 1.57
N PHE A 143 -3.68 -5.58 0.73
CA PHE A 143 -3.37 -4.16 0.89
C PHE A 143 -3.95 -3.58 2.18
N LEU A 144 -5.20 -3.91 2.52
CA LEU A 144 -5.82 -3.51 3.78
C LEU A 144 -5.07 -4.09 4.99
N CYS A 145 -4.71 -5.38 4.95
CA CYS A 145 -3.91 -6.01 6.00
C CYS A 145 -2.52 -5.36 6.13
N TRP A 146 -1.92 -4.94 5.01
CA TRP A 146 -0.62 -4.26 5.01
C TRP A 146 -0.73 -2.87 5.65
N LEU A 147 -1.76 -2.09 5.31
CA LEU A 147 -2.02 -0.80 5.96
C LEU A 147 -2.19 -0.97 7.48
N LEU A 148 -3.00 -1.96 7.90
CA LEU A 148 -3.20 -2.25 9.31
C LEU A 148 -1.90 -2.69 10.00
N ALA A 149 -1.07 -3.49 9.32
CA ALA A 149 0.25 -3.88 9.84
C ALA A 149 1.15 -2.66 10.09
N ASN A 150 1.19 -1.69 9.17
CA ASN A 150 1.98 -0.46 9.35
C ASN A 150 1.47 0.37 10.53
N VAL A 151 0.15 0.53 10.67
CA VAL A 151 -0.45 1.24 11.82
C VAL A 151 -0.10 0.54 13.14
N MET A 152 -0.24 -0.79 13.20
CA MET A 152 0.04 -1.55 14.43
C MET A 152 1.53 -1.60 14.78
N LEU A 153 2.43 -1.56 13.79
CA LEU A 153 3.88 -1.47 14.01
C LEU A 153 4.33 -0.10 14.52
N SER A 154 3.56 0.96 14.26
CA SER A 154 3.82 2.30 14.81
C SER A 154 3.43 2.42 16.30
N MET A 155 2.49 1.59 16.75
CA MET A 155 2.07 1.50 18.14
C MET A 155 2.91 0.43 18.88
N PRO A 156 2.99 0.44 20.22
CA PRO A 156 3.78 -0.53 20.99
C PRO A 156 3.25 -1.99 20.94
N VAL A 157 2.37 -2.32 19.99
CA VAL A 157 1.67 -3.59 19.86
C VAL A 157 2.21 -4.43 18.70
N LEU A 158 3.52 -4.71 18.73
CA LEU A 158 4.28 -5.36 17.65
C LEU A 158 3.79 -6.77 17.27
N ILE A 159 3.19 -7.51 18.22
CA ILE A 159 2.75 -8.90 17.99
C ILE A 159 1.66 -8.96 16.92
N TYR A 160 0.64 -8.11 17.04
CA TYR A 160 -0.44 -8.06 16.06
C TYR A 160 0.03 -7.47 14.73
N GLY A 161 0.99 -6.52 14.75
CA GLY A 161 1.65 -6.05 13.52
C GLY A 161 2.34 -7.20 12.75
N GLY A 162 3.05 -8.08 13.46
CA GLY A 162 3.65 -9.29 12.88
C GLY A 162 2.63 -10.28 12.31
N HIS A 163 1.51 -10.50 13.03
CA HIS A 163 0.41 -11.34 12.52
C HIS A 163 -0.27 -10.75 11.28
N MET A 164 -0.51 -9.43 11.25
CA MET A 164 -1.11 -8.76 10.09
C MET A 164 -0.18 -8.78 8.87
N LEU A 165 1.13 -8.60 9.08
CA LEU A 165 2.12 -8.71 7.99
C LEU A 165 2.18 -10.14 7.41
N LEU A 166 2.08 -11.16 8.28
CA LEU A 166 1.99 -12.56 7.85
C LEU A 166 0.68 -12.81 7.09
N ALA A 167 -0.45 -12.26 7.54
CA ALA A 167 -1.73 -12.35 6.85
C ALA A 167 -1.66 -11.70 5.45
N THR A 168 -1.03 -10.52 5.30
CA THR A 168 -0.76 -9.90 3.99
C THR A 168 -0.03 -10.85 3.05
N GLY A 169 1.04 -11.50 3.51
CA GLY A 169 1.79 -12.45 2.70
C GLY A 169 0.96 -13.66 2.28
N ILE A 170 0.15 -14.21 3.20
CA ILE A 170 -0.77 -15.32 2.90
C ILE A 170 -1.80 -14.90 1.83
N PHE A 171 -2.44 -13.74 1.95
CA PHE A 171 -3.42 -13.29 0.97
C PHE A 171 -2.81 -13.04 -0.42
N GLN A 172 -1.56 -12.55 -0.50
CA GLN A 172 -0.84 -12.44 -1.78
C GLN A 172 -0.60 -13.81 -2.42
N LEU A 173 -0.14 -14.79 -1.64
CA LEU A 173 0.08 -16.16 -2.13
C LEU A 173 -1.23 -16.87 -2.49
N LEU A 174 -2.31 -16.63 -1.74
CA LEU A 174 -3.65 -17.15 -2.03
C LEU A 174 -4.17 -16.58 -3.36
N GLY A 175 -4.01 -15.28 -3.60
CA GLY A 175 -4.41 -14.64 -4.86
C GLY A 175 -3.66 -15.19 -6.07
N LEU A 176 -2.36 -15.49 -5.91
CA LEU A 176 -1.55 -16.16 -6.93
C LEU A 176 -1.97 -17.61 -7.16
N LEU A 177 -2.24 -18.35 -6.09
CA LEU A 177 -2.72 -19.72 -6.18
C LEU A 177 -4.06 -19.75 -6.94
N PHE A 178 -4.98 -18.83 -6.63
CA PHE A 178 -6.26 -18.73 -7.33
C PHE A 178 -6.07 -18.46 -8.82
N PHE A 179 -5.22 -17.48 -9.18
CA PHE A 179 -4.91 -17.17 -10.57
C PHE A 179 -4.29 -18.37 -11.30
N PHE A 180 -3.31 -19.03 -10.67
CA PHE A 180 -2.64 -20.20 -11.22
C PHE A 180 -3.59 -21.37 -11.44
N MET A 181 -4.43 -21.67 -10.46
CA MET A 181 -5.41 -22.75 -10.56
C MET A 181 -6.45 -22.44 -11.66
N ALA A 182 -7.05 -21.25 -11.64
CA ALA A 182 -8.05 -20.87 -12.62
C ALA A 182 -7.51 -20.86 -14.06
N THR A 183 -6.27 -20.41 -14.26
CA THR A 183 -5.62 -20.42 -15.59
C THR A 183 -5.17 -21.82 -16.00
N SER A 184 -4.69 -22.65 -15.08
CA SER A 184 -4.26 -24.04 -15.38
C SER A 184 -5.42 -24.96 -15.73
N LEU A 185 -6.63 -24.66 -15.25
CA LEU A 185 -7.85 -25.39 -15.59
C LEU A 185 -8.41 -25.03 -16.97
N THR A 186 -7.85 -24.03 -17.66
CA THR A 186 -8.32 -23.65 -19.01
C THR A 186 -7.89 -24.69 -20.06
N PRO A 187 -8.78 -25.07 -20.99
CA PRO A 187 -8.39 -25.94 -22.09
C PRO A 187 -7.37 -25.23 -22.99
N PRO A 188 -6.44 -25.97 -23.63
CA PRO A 188 -5.43 -25.36 -24.49
C PRO A 188 -6.10 -24.68 -25.68
N CYS A 189 -6.01 -23.35 -25.74
CA CYS A 189 -6.45 -22.55 -26.88
C CYS A 189 -5.26 -22.22 -27.78
N PRO A 190 -5.18 -22.75 -29.01
CA PRO A 190 -4.12 -22.40 -29.93
C PRO A 190 -4.34 -20.99 -30.48
N LEU A 191 -3.36 -20.11 -30.27
CA LEU A 191 -3.33 -18.75 -30.82
C LEU A 191 -2.36 -18.73 -32.00
N HIS A 192 -2.89 -18.70 -33.22
CA HIS A 192 -2.11 -18.67 -34.45
C HIS A 192 -2.11 -17.27 -35.06
N LEU A 193 -0.92 -16.71 -35.26
CA LEU A 193 -0.71 -15.43 -35.92
C LEU A 193 0.11 -15.71 -37.19
N GLY A 194 -0.60 -15.93 -38.30
CA GLY A 194 0.01 -16.41 -39.54
C GLY A 194 0.66 -17.78 -39.35
N THR A 195 1.98 -17.87 -39.49
CA THR A 195 2.76 -19.11 -39.33
C THR A 195 3.29 -19.32 -37.91
N ALA A 196 3.17 -18.33 -37.02
CA ALA A 196 3.67 -18.39 -35.65
C ALA A 196 2.55 -18.78 -34.66
N MET A 197 2.90 -19.51 -33.61
CA MET A 197 2.01 -19.82 -32.50
C MET A 197 2.39 -18.98 -31.28
N LEU A 198 1.43 -18.23 -30.73
CA LEU A 198 1.64 -17.43 -29.53
C LEU A 198 1.39 -18.28 -28.29
N ARG A 199 2.44 -18.45 -27.47
CA ARG A 199 2.36 -19.17 -26.19
C ARG A 199 2.44 -18.17 -25.05
N THR A 200 1.42 -18.16 -24.19
CA THR A 200 1.40 -17.31 -23.01
C THR A 200 2.16 -17.96 -21.86
N HIS A 201 2.89 -17.15 -21.11
CA HIS A 201 3.65 -17.55 -19.93
C HIS A 201 3.32 -16.59 -18.79
N HIS A 202 3.60 -16.98 -17.53
CA HIS A 202 3.39 -16.11 -16.38
C HIS A 202 4.33 -14.89 -16.46
N GLY A 203 3.74 -13.70 -16.53
CA GLY A 203 4.45 -12.44 -16.67
C GLY A 203 5.13 -11.95 -15.39
N PRO A 204 5.81 -10.79 -15.43
CA PRO A 204 6.56 -10.24 -14.30
C PRO A 204 5.71 -9.98 -13.05
N ALA A 205 4.46 -9.55 -13.20
CA ALA A 205 3.57 -9.27 -12.08
C ALA A 205 3.32 -10.51 -11.19
N PHE A 206 3.28 -11.70 -11.79
CA PHE A 206 3.16 -12.97 -11.07
C PHE A 206 4.37 -13.20 -10.16
N TRP A 207 5.58 -13.06 -10.72
CA TRP A 207 6.83 -13.27 -10.00
C TRP A 207 7.07 -12.21 -8.93
N ILE A 208 6.76 -10.94 -9.23
CA ILE A 208 6.85 -9.84 -8.25
C ILE A 208 5.95 -10.17 -7.05
N THR A 209 4.68 -10.50 -7.28
CA THR A 209 3.73 -10.84 -6.21
C THR A 209 4.20 -12.06 -5.42
N LEU A 210 4.84 -13.04 -6.07
CA LEU A 210 5.36 -14.23 -5.39
C LEU A 210 6.51 -13.86 -4.46
N THR A 211 7.46 -13.06 -4.95
CA THR A 211 8.62 -12.60 -4.17
C THR A 211 8.19 -11.72 -3.00
N THR A 212 7.25 -10.78 -3.21
CA THR A 212 6.72 -9.93 -2.13
C THR A 212 5.91 -10.73 -1.12
N GLY A 213 5.11 -11.70 -1.57
CA GLY A 213 4.32 -12.56 -0.70
C GLY A 213 5.21 -13.39 0.24
N LEU A 214 6.23 -14.05 -0.33
CA LEU A 214 7.22 -14.80 0.44
C LEU A 214 8.00 -13.90 1.42
N LEU A 215 8.41 -12.71 0.99
CA LEU A 215 9.09 -11.75 1.85
C LEU A 215 8.22 -11.33 3.04
N CYS A 216 6.94 -11.01 2.81
CA CYS A 216 6.00 -10.66 3.88
C CYS A 216 5.80 -11.81 4.89
N VAL A 217 5.68 -13.06 4.41
CA VAL A 217 5.59 -14.23 5.29
C VAL A 217 6.85 -14.41 6.12
N LEU A 218 8.03 -14.32 5.51
CA LEU A 218 9.31 -14.46 6.21
C LEU A 218 9.52 -13.37 7.26
N LEU A 219 9.22 -12.12 6.94
CA LEU A 219 9.31 -11.00 7.87
C LEU A 219 8.28 -11.12 9.00
N GLY A 220 7.04 -11.47 8.69
CA GLY A 220 5.99 -11.69 9.69
C GLY A 220 6.34 -12.82 10.66
N LEU A 221 6.80 -13.96 10.13
CA LEU A 221 7.25 -15.08 10.96
C LEU A 221 8.48 -14.72 11.81
N GLY A 222 9.44 -14.00 11.22
CA GLY A 222 10.62 -13.50 11.94
C GLY A 222 10.25 -12.61 13.13
N LEU A 223 9.31 -11.68 12.95
CA LEU A 223 8.80 -10.82 14.04
C LEU A 223 8.11 -11.63 15.15
N VAL A 224 7.27 -12.61 14.78
CA VAL A 224 6.58 -13.46 15.74
C VAL A 224 7.56 -14.33 16.54
N VAL A 225 8.53 -14.96 15.86
CA VAL A 225 9.56 -15.79 16.51
C VAL A 225 10.46 -14.94 17.40
N ALA A 226 10.94 -13.80 16.92
CA ALA A 226 11.79 -12.92 17.70
C ALA A 226 11.06 -12.39 18.95
N HIS A 227 9.75 -12.12 18.84
CA HIS A 227 8.93 -11.75 20.00
C HIS A 227 8.85 -12.88 21.03
N ARG A 228 8.73 -14.14 20.60
CA ARG A 228 8.73 -15.30 21.50
C ARG A 228 10.08 -15.52 22.18
N MET A 229 11.19 -15.23 21.51
CA MET A 229 12.53 -15.46 22.06
C MET A 229 12.99 -14.35 23.01
N GLN A 230 12.81 -13.08 22.64
CA GLN A 230 13.38 -11.93 23.38
C GLN A 230 12.43 -10.71 23.31
N PRO A 231 11.30 -10.68 24.03
CA PRO A 231 10.34 -9.58 23.97
C PRO A 231 10.95 -8.24 24.44
N HIS A 232 11.91 -8.28 25.37
CA HIS A 232 12.55 -7.08 25.90
C HIS A 232 13.51 -6.42 24.90
N ARG A 233 14.27 -7.18 24.09
CA ARG A 233 15.21 -6.60 23.11
C ARG A 233 14.49 -5.97 21.92
N LEU A 234 13.38 -6.58 21.48
CA LEU A 234 12.52 -6.02 20.44
C LEU A 234 11.87 -4.71 20.86
N LYS A 235 11.33 -4.65 22.08
CA LYS A 235 10.75 -3.41 22.60
C LYS A 235 11.79 -2.29 22.65
N VAL A 236 13.02 -2.58 23.10
CA VAL A 236 14.11 -1.59 23.13
C VAL A 236 14.52 -1.13 21.73
N PHE A 237 14.62 -2.03 20.74
CA PHE A 237 14.97 -1.66 19.36
C PHE A 237 13.93 -0.71 18.73
N PHE A 238 12.64 -1.03 18.89
CA PHE A 238 11.56 -0.19 18.35
C PHE A 238 11.33 1.08 19.18
N SER A 239 11.49 1.04 20.50
CA SER A 239 11.42 2.26 21.33
C SER A 239 12.59 3.20 21.08
N GLN A 240 13.80 2.67 20.85
CA GLN A 240 14.98 3.47 20.51
C GLN A 240 14.86 4.12 19.13
N SER A 241 14.08 3.53 18.20
CA SER A 241 13.74 4.20 16.94
C SER A 241 12.70 5.32 17.07
N VAL A 242 11.98 5.41 18.19
CA VAL A 242 10.89 6.39 18.44
C VAL A 242 11.23 7.41 19.55
N GLY A 243 12.20 7.12 20.42
CA GLY A 243 12.55 7.99 21.54
C GLY A 243 14.04 7.99 21.84
N GLU A 244 14.77 8.90 21.20
CA GLU A 244 16.06 9.41 21.69
C GLU A 244 16.06 10.95 21.52
N ASP A 245 15.21 11.63 22.28
CA ASP A 245 15.49 13.00 22.71
C ASP A 245 16.39 12.91 23.96
N PRO A 246 17.67 13.36 23.91
CA PRO A 246 18.52 13.38 25.09
C PRO A 246 18.30 14.72 25.80
N VAL A 247 17.40 14.77 26.79
CA VAL A 247 17.53 15.78 27.84
C VAL A 247 18.48 15.24 28.88
N LEU A 248 19.67 15.83 28.83
CA LEU A 248 20.76 15.80 29.77
C LEU A 248 20.27 16.01 31.22
N GLU A 249 20.39 15.00 32.09
CA GLU A 249 21.02 15.16 33.41
C GLU A 249 21.30 13.78 34.02
N ARG A 250 22.58 13.41 34.04
CA ARG A 250 23.12 12.37 34.90
C ARG A 250 23.62 13.07 36.15
N ASN A 251 22.96 12.86 37.28
CA ASN A 251 23.60 12.92 38.59
C ASN A 251 23.37 11.58 39.30
N PRO A 252 24.42 10.90 39.77
CA PRO A 252 24.28 9.75 40.64
C PRO A 252 24.16 10.25 42.08
N GLU A 253 23.05 9.94 42.77
CA GLU A 253 23.04 9.44 44.15
C GLU A 253 21.61 9.39 44.72
N GLU A 254 21.34 8.25 45.37
CA GLU A 254 20.34 7.99 46.41
C GLU A 254 18.82 8.04 46.13
N GLY A 255 18.15 6.93 46.49
CA GLY A 255 16.84 7.03 47.14
C GLY A 255 15.71 6.15 46.58
N GLY A 256 15.52 4.97 47.20
CA GLY A 256 14.16 4.53 47.58
C GLY A 256 13.28 3.84 46.52
N LEU A 257 13.16 2.52 46.67
CA LEU A 257 12.13 1.66 46.09
C LEU A 257 10.71 2.21 46.38
N LEU A 258 9.92 2.56 45.36
CA LEU A 258 8.48 2.72 45.50
C LEU A 258 7.76 1.94 44.40
N SER A 259 7.24 0.78 44.80
CA SER A 259 6.28 -0.02 44.04
C SER A 259 4.86 0.55 44.26
N PRO A 260 4.01 0.71 43.23
CA PRO A 260 2.64 1.18 43.44
C PRO A 260 1.77 0.07 44.00
N ARG A 261 1.27 0.26 45.22
CA ARG A 261 0.31 -0.65 45.89
C ARG A 261 -1.10 -0.33 45.38
N TYR A 262 -1.68 -1.23 44.58
CA TYR A 262 -3.09 -1.18 44.17
C TYR A 262 -3.98 -1.38 45.41
N ARG A 263 -4.89 -0.45 45.71
CA ARG A 263 -5.88 -0.57 46.78
C ARG A 263 -7.13 -1.24 46.19
N SER A 264 -7.46 -2.43 46.69
CA SER A 264 -8.67 -3.19 46.35
C SER A 264 -9.89 -2.58 47.03
N THR A 265 -10.97 -2.39 46.26
CA THR A 265 -12.29 -1.98 46.74
C THR A 265 -12.99 -3.17 47.38
N ALA A 266 -13.18 -3.16 48.70
CA ALA A 266 -14.29 -3.83 49.37
C ALA A 266 -14.40 -3.32 50.81
N GLU A 267 -15.64 -3.26 51.28
CA GLU A 267 -16.09 -3.14 52.67
C GLU A 267 -16.42 -1.71 53.16
N SER A 268 -17.72 -1.42 53.08
CA SER A 268 -18.44 -0.28 53.66
C SER A 268 -18.75 -0.58 55.13
N PRO A 269 -18.46 0.35 56.07
CA PRO A 269 -19.04 0.30 57.41
C PRO A 269 -20.28 1.21 57.54
N GLU A 270 -21.25 0.75 58.32
CA GLU A 270 -22.51 1.38 58.75
C GLU A 270 -22.36 2.79 59.38
N PRO A 271 -23.47 3.57 59.45
CA PRO A 271 -23.47 4.97 59.86
C PRO A 271 -23.28 5.14 61.37
N GLN A 272 -22.44 6.09 61.77
CA GLN A 272 -22.35 6.56 63.16
C GLN A 272 -23.11 7.88 63.34
N ASP A 273 -23.80 7.94 64.48
CA ASP A 273 -24.78 8.95 64.88
C ASP A 273 -24.20 10.36 65.10
N ILE A 274 -24.95 11.36 64.65
CA ILE A 274 -24.66 12.80 64.79
C ILE A 274 -25.44 13.36 65.99
N PRO A 275 -24.81 14.05 66.96
CA PRO A 275 -25.54 14.86 67.93
C PRO A 275 -25.83 16.27 67.37
N LEU A 276 -27.10 16.65 67.47
CA LEU A 276 -27.68 17.97 67.20
C LEU A 276 -26.98 19.09 67.97
N SER A 277 -26.71 20.21 67.31
CA SER A 277 -26.72 21.54 67.94
C SER A 277 -27.36 22.56 67.00
N GLU A 278 -28.28 23.32 67.58
CA GLU A 278 -29.25 24.20 66.93
C GLU A 278 -28.61 25.42 66.25
N VAL A 279 -29.12 25.77 65.07
CA VAL A 279 -28.91 27.09 64.46
C VAL A 279 -30.23 27.83 64.52
N SER A 280 -30.27 28.88 65.33
CA SER A 280 -31.36 29.84 65.40
C SER A 280 -31.38 30.72 64.14
N SER A 281 -32.59 30.95 63.63
CA SER A 281 -32.96 31.91 62.59
C SER A 281 -32.75 33.36 63.04
N GLU A 282 -32.26 34.23 62.15
CA GLU A 282 -32.94 35.43 61.64
C GLU A 282 -32.01 36.34 60.79
N THR A 283 -32.66 37.15 59.96
CA THR A 283 -32.27 37.90 58.73
C THR A 283 -31.48 39.23 58.93
N PRO A 284 -31.08 39.97 57.86
CA PRO A 284 -29.82 40.73 57.74
C PRO A 284 -29.92 42.25 57.99
N CYS A 285 -28.77 42.96 58.11
CA CYS A 285 -28.42 44.21 57.37
C CYS A 285 -27.15 44.94 57.91
N GLU A 286 -26.44 45.58 56.98
CA GLU A 286 -25.59 46.80 56.99
C GLU A 286 -24.32 46.97 57.89
N GLU A 287 -23.22 47.38 57.22
CA GLU A 287 -21.94 47.96 57.70
C GLU A 287 -22.10 49.20 58.62
N PRO A 288 -21.04 49.83 59.23
CA PRO A 288 -19.58 49.63 59.14
C PRO A 288 -18.81 49.63 60.50
N ASP A 289 -17.47 49.57 60.43
CA ASP A 289 -16.44 49.76 61.48
C ASP A 289 -16.74 50.79 62.59
N CYS A 290 -16.41 50.47 63.85
CA CYS A 290 -15.57 51.32 64.74
C CYS A 290 -15.29 50.69 66.12
N ALA A 291 -14.12 51.05 66.65
CA ALA A 291 -13.48 50.63 67.89
C ALA A 291 -14.22 50.99 69.20
N LEU A 292 -14.14 50.09 70.20
CA LEU A 292 -13.43 50.27 71.49
C LEU A 292 -13.44 48.98 72.31
#